data_AF-A0A5R2N6Y1-F1
#
_entry.id   AF-A0A5R2N6Y1-F1
#
_cell.length_a   1.000
_cell.length_b   1.000
_cell.length_c   1.000
_cell.angle_alpha   90.00
_cell.angle_beta   90.00
_cell.angle_gamma   90.00
#
_symmetry.space_group_name_H-M   'P 1'
#
loop_
_entity.id
_entity.type
_entity.pdbx_description
1 polymer ?
#
loop_
_entity_poly.entity_id
_entity_poly.type
_entity_poly.pdbx_seq_one_letter_code
_entity_poly.pdbx_strand_id
1 'polypeptide(L)'
;STQELHGRALFEHEKKGNCARCHLSEPANDGEPPQFTDFGLIAIAVPRNPAIPANADPAYADLGLCGPLRTDFRGRTDYCGLFKTPTLRNVALRKSFFHNGEFHTLRDAFAFYASRDTDPGHWYPKNADGTIDKYDDLPKAYWPNLNQDPPFEGRSPGGKPALTDAEIDDIVAFLQTLTDADQVAAK
;
A
#
# COMPACT_ATOMS: atom_id res chain seq x y z
N SER A 1 22.41 -2.89 9.79
CA SER A 1 23.44 -2.26 8.93
C SER A 1 23.17 -0.77 8.80
N THR A 2 24.10 0.03 8.24
CA THR A 2 23.84 1.46 7.93
C THR A 2 22.64 1.63 7.01
N GLN A 3 22.49 0.72 6.05
CA GLN A 3 21.39 0.72 5.10
C GLN A 3 20.02 0.53 5.79
N GLU A 4 19.91 -0.48 6.66
CA GLU A 4 18.68 -0.75 7.41
C GLU A 4 18.28 0.42 8.32
N LEU A 5 19.26 1.08 8.95
CA LEU A 5 19.01 2.25 9.80
C LEU A 5 18.50 3.44 8.97
N HIS A 6 19.09 3.68 7.80
CA HIS A 6 18.60 4.70 6.89
C HIS A 6 17.19 4.37 6.36
N GLY A 7 16.93 3.09 6.04
CA GLY A 7 15.63 2.58 5.68
C GLY A 7 14.55 2.83 6.73
N ARG A 8 14.85 2.56 8.01
CA ARG A 8 13.95 2.88 9.13
C ARG A 8 13.68 4.38 9.21
N ALA A 9 14.72 5.21 9.11
CA ALA A 9 14.55 6.66 9.15
C ALA A 9 13.63 7.15 8.03
N LEU A 10 13.78 6.64 6.80
CA LEU A 10 12.91 6.97 5.67
C LEU A 10 11.46 6.48 5.86
N PHE A 11 11.30 5.29 6.44
CA PHE A 11 10.00 4.71 6.78
C PHE A 11 9.23 5.60 7.78
N GLU A 12 9.94 6.18 8.75
CA GLU A 12 9.37 7.06 9.79
C GLU A 12 9.25 8.53 9.35
N HIS A 13 9.94 8.93 8.29
CA HIS A 13 10.02 10.33 7.88
C HIS A 13 8.70 10.85 7.28
N GLU A 14 8.03 11.76 8.00
CA GLU A 14 6.67 12.26 7.72
C GLU A 14 6.48 12.89 6.33
N LYS A 15 7.53 13.49 5.76
CA LYS A 15 7.46 14.11 4.41
C LYS A 15 8.02 13.22 3.28
N LYS A 16 8.41 11.99 3.60
CA LYS A 16 9.02 11.02 2.68
C LYS A 16 8.15 9.77 2.66
N GLY A 17 8.58 8.68 3.32
CA GLY A 17 7.83 7.43 3.36
C GLY A 17 6.55 7.55 4.17
N ASN A 18 6.58 8.28 5.29
CA ASN A 18 5.45 8.47 6.22
C ASN A 18 4.72 7.16 6.58
N CYS A 19 5.43 6.03 6.51
CA CYS A 19 4.86 4.70 6.63
C CYS A 19 4.45 4.42 8.08
N ALA A 20 5.24 4.94 9.03
CA ALA A 20 5.01 4.79 10.46
C ALA A 20 3.70 5.45 10.95
N ARG A 21 3.05 6.31 10.16
CA ARG A 21 1.73 6.86 10.48
C ARG A 21 0.64 5.79 10.57
N CYS A 22 0.72 4.75 9.74
CA CYS A 22 -0.23 3.63 9.73
C CYS A 22 0.43 2.33 10.19
N HIS A 23 1.72 2.17 9.94
CA HIS A 23 2.51 1.00 10.34
C HIS A 23 3.42 1.32 11.51
N LEU A 24 2.82 1.51 12.69
CA LEU A 24 3.50 1.94 13.93
C LEU A 24 4.79 1.14 14.19
N SER A 25 5.94 1.82 14.19
CA SER A 25 7.28 1.23 14.34
C SER A 25 7.83 1.29 15.77
N GLU A 26 7.13 1.96 16.69
CA GLU A 26 7.50 2.06 18.10
C GLU A 26 6.73 1.04 18.95
N PRO A 27 7.31 0.57 20.08
CA PRO A 27 6.60 -0.27 21.03
C PRO A 27 5.31 0.39 21.55
N ALA A 28 4.33 -0.44 21.88
CA ALA A 28 3.12 0.02 22.56
C ALA A 28 3.44 0.50 24.00
N ASN A 29 2.51 1.22 24.63
CA ASN A 29 2.69 1.80 25.96
C ASN A 29 2.95 0.76 27.06
N ASP A 30 2.56 -0.49 26.84
CA ASP A 30 2.81 -1.64 27.74
C ASP A 30 4.13 -2.36 27.44
N GLY A 31 4.92 -1.86 26.48
CA GLY A 31 6.19 -2.44 26.06
C GLY A 31 6.04 -3.55 25.02
N GLU A 32 4.84 -3.83 24.52
CA GLU A 32 4.67 -4.79 23.42
C GLU A 32 5.48 -4.33 22.20
N PRO A 33 6.30 -5.21 21.60
CA PRO A 33 7.02 -4.87 20.37
C PRO A 33 6.08 -4.41 19.25
N PRO A 34 6.52 -3.49 18.36
CA PRO A 34 5.68 -2.94 17.31
C PRO A 34 5.11 -4.03 16.41
N GLN A 35 3.79 -4.00 16.19
CA GLN A 35 3.12 -4.88 15.24
C GLN A 35 3.15 -4.32 13.80
N PHE A 36 3.70 -3.11 13.60
CA PHE A 36 3.76 -2.43 12.30
C PHE A 36 2.38 -2.31 11.64
N THR A 37 1.38 -1.96 12.45
CA THR A 37 0.01 -1.67 12.04
C THR A 37 -0.70 -0.95 13.18
N ASP A 38 -1.55 0.01 12.84
CA ASP A 38 -2.50 0.66 13.74
C ASP A 38 -3.85 -0.08 13.79
N PHE A 39 -3.99 -1.16 13.01
CA PHE A 39 -5.26 -1.88 12.76
C PHE A 39 -6.38 -1.00 12.18
N GLY A 40 -6.04 0.21 11.72
CA GLY A 40 -6.92 1.15 11.08
C GLY A 40 -7.30 0.71 9.67
N LEU A 41 -8.02 1.60 9.00
CA LEU A 41 -8.59 1.38 7.68
C LEU A 41 -8.15 2.51 6.75
N ILE A 42 -7.64 2.15 5.57
CA ILE A 42 -7.12 3.13 4.61
C ILE A 42 -7.42 2.71 3.18
N ALA A 43 -7.62 3.69 2.30
CA ALA A 43 -7.76 3.49 0.87
C ALA A 43 -6.58 4.12 0.14
N ILE A 44 -5.87 3.32 -0.67
CA ILE A 44 -4.68 3.75 -1.41
C ILE A 44 -4.76 3.46 -2.91
N ALA A 45 -5.87 2.87 -3.38
CA ALA A 45 -6.14 2.54 -4.79
C ALA A 45 -5.02 1.75 -5.49
N VAL A 46 -4.66 0.58 -4.96
CA VAL A 46 -3.80 -0.34 -5.71
C VAL A 46 -4.46 -0.72 -7.05
N PRO A 47 -3.68 -0.99 -8.11
CA PRO A 47 -4.24 -1.33 -9.41
C PRO A 47 -5.08 -2.60 -9.36
N ARG A 48 -6.04 -2.70 -10.27
CA ARG A 48 -6.93 -3.86 -10.38
C ARG A 48 -6.15 -5.08 -10.82
N ASN A 49 -6.33 -6.19 -10.10
CA ASN A 49 -5.74 -7.47 -10.50
C ASN A 49 -6.67 -8.25 -11.45
N PRO A 50 -6.35 -8.34 -12.76
CA PRO A 50 -7.20 -9.06 -13.72
C PRO A 50 -7.15 -10.58 -13.55
N ALA A 51 -6.18 -11.13 -12.80
CA ALA A 51 -6.06 -12.56 -12.55
C ALA A 51 -7.07 -13.07 -11.49
N ILE A 52 -7.74 -12.17 -10.76
CA ILE A 52 -8.81 -12.55 -9.82
C ILE A 52 -10.09 -12.86 -10.62
N PRO A 53 -10.68 -14.07 -10.50
CA PRO A 53 -11.86 -14.44 -11.29
C PRO A 53 -13.06 -13.51 -11.13
N ALA A 54 -13.29 -12.95 -9.93
CA ALA A 54 -14.37 -11.99 -9.70
C ALA A 54 -14.20 -10.71 -10.52
N ASN A 55 -12.96 -10.32 -10.86
CA ASN A 55 -12.67 -9.11 -11.63
C ASN A 55 -12.98 -9.24 -13.13
N ALA A 56 -13.32 -10.45 -13.60
CA ALA A 56 -13.84 -10.67 -14.95
C ALA A 56 -15.20 -9.99 -15.17
N ASP A 57 -15.97 -9.73 -14.10
CA ASP A 57 -17.11 -8.82 -14.13
C ASP A 57 -16.61 -7.37 -13.95
N PRO A 58 -16.72 -6.51 -14.98
CA PRO A 58 -16.29 -5.11 -14.86
C PRO A 58 -17.16 -4.30 -13.89
N ALA A 59 -18.35 -4.78 -13.51
CA ALA A 59 -19.19 -4.15 -12.49
C ALA A 59 -18.79 -4.56 -11.06
N TYR A 60 -17.96 -5.60 -10.90
CA TYR A 60 -17.47 -6.02 -9.60
C TYR A 60 -16.28 -5.15 -9.16
N ALA A 61 -16.39 -4.60 -7.95
CA ALA A 61 -15.28 -3.99 -7.23
C ALA A 61 -15.27 -4.53 -5.79
N ASP A 62 -14.10 -4.93 -5.29
CA ASP A 62 -13.92 -5.16 -3.86
C ASP A 62 -13.81 -3.81 -3.16
N LEU A 63 -14.86 -3.43 -2.44
CA LEU A 63 -14.94 -2.16 -1.71
C LEU A 63 -14.42 -2.31 -0.27
N GLY A 64 -13.75 -3.42 0.06
CA GLY A 64 -13.19 -3.68 1.37
C GLY A 64 -14.27 -3.75 2.44
N LEU A 65 -14.17 -2.86 3.44
CA LEU A 65 -15.11 -2.85 4.56
C LEU A 65 -16.58 -2.68 4.13
N CYS A 66 -16.81 -1.90 3.06
CA CYS A 66 -18.13 -1.53 2.54
C CYS A 66 -18.86 -2.68 1.82
N GLY A 67 -18.14 -3.72 1.37
CA GLY A 67 -18.70 -4.84 0.63
C GLY A 67 -17.87 -5.21 -0.60
N PRO A 68 -18.39 -6.07 -1.49
CA PRO A 68 -19.75 -6.63 -1.50
C PRO A 68 -19.93 -7.83 -0.57
N LEU A 69 -18.84 -8.45 -0.10
CA LEU A 69 -18.85 -9.61 0.80
C LEU A 69 -19.40 -9.27 2.20
N ARG A 70 -19.02 -8.10 2.73
CA ARG A 70 -19.60 -7.52 3.95
C ARG A 70 -20.95 -6.88 3.64
N THR A 71 -21.93 -7.04 4.52
CA THR A 71 -23.29 -6.47 4.32
C THR A 71 -23.68 -5.42 5.36
N ASP A 72 -23.02 -5.44 6.52
CA ASP A 72 -23.23 -4.57 7.68
C ASP A 72 -22.80 -3.11 7.43
N PHE A 73 -21.96 -2.86 6.42
CA PHE A 73 -21.45 -1.52 6.05
C PHE A 73 -21.89 -1.02 4.67
N ARG A 74 -22.81 -1.70 3.98
CA ARG A 74 -23.22 -1.35 2.60
C ARG A 74 -23.76 0.08 2.42
N GLY A 75 -24.34 0.66 3.47
CA GLY A 75 -24.84 2.04 3.46
C GLY A 75 -23.82 3.10 3.88
N ARG A 76 -22.59 2.68 4.23
CA ARG A 76 -21.53 3.55 4.76
C ARG A 76 -20.48 3.80 3.69
N THR A 77 -20.84 4.69 2.76
CA THR A 77 -20.02 4.98 1.58
C THR A 77 -18.65 5.57 1.93
N ASP A 78 -18.52 6.15 3.12
CA ASP A 78 -17.28 6.64 3.71
C ASP A 78 -16.23 5.53 3.98
N TYR A 79 -16.64 4.26 3.99
CA TYR A 79 -15.73 3.12 4.14
C TYR A 79 -15.44 2.36 2.83
N CYS A 80 -16.02 2.75 1.69
CA CYS A 80 -15.80 2.03 0.45
C CYS A 80 -14.38 2.27 -0.09
N GLY A 81 -13.68 1.18 -0.42
CA GLY A 81 -12.29 1.17 -0.82
C GLY A 81 -11.30 1.11 0.34
N LEU A 82 -11.78 1.09 1.60
CA LEU A 82 -10.93 1.02 2.78
C LEU A 82 -10.66 -0.43 3.16
N PHE A 83 -9.38 -0.75 3.30
CA PHE A 83 -8.88 -2.04 3.77
C PHE A 83 -8.09 -1.88 5.06
N LYS A 84 -8.05 -2.94 5.87
CA LYS A 84 -7.29 -2.94 7.12
C LYS A 84 -5.81 -2.81 6.84
N THR A 85 -5.12 -1.91 7.52
CA THR A 85 -3.66 -1.84 7.51
C THR A 85 -3.07 -3.20 7.94
N PRO A 86 -2.31 -3.92 7.10
CA PRO A 86 -1.71 -5.20 7.48
C PRO A 86 -0.50 -4.99 8.40
N THR A 87 -0.13 -6.01 9.18
CA THR A 87 1.19 -6.03 9.82
C THR A 87 2.29 -6.15 8.76
N LEU A 88 3.46 -5.58 9.04
CA LEU A 88 4.67 -5.76 8.22
C LEU A 88 5.65 -6.79 8.78
N ARG A 89 5.34 -7.44 9.91
CA ARG A 89 6.11 -8.60 10.37
C ARG A 89 6.06 -9.70 9.31
N ASN A 90 7.21 -10.29 9.00
CA ASN A 90 7.39 -11.31 7.95
C ASN A 90 6.99 -10.85 6.53
N VAL A 91 6.88 -9.54 6.27
CA VAL A 91 6.46 -9.05 4.95
C VAL A 91 7.41 -9.48 3.82
N ALA A 92 8.71 -9.60 4.11
CA ALA A 92 9.73 -10.04 3.16
C ALA A 92 9.62 -11.53 2.75
N LEU A 93 8.78 -12.32 3.42
CA LEU A 93 8.50 -13.71 3.05
C LEU A 93 7.37 -13.86 2.03
N ARG A 94 6.57 -12.79 1.84
CA ARG A 94 5.40 -12.84 0.96
C ARG A 94 5.81 -12.87 -0.50
N LYS A 95 5.00 -13.55 -1.31
CA LYS A 95 5.13 -13.64 -2.77
C LYS A 95 4.13 -12.74 -3.51
N SER A 96 3.15 -12.20 -2.78
CA SER A 96 2.12 -11.31 -3.31
C SER A 96 1.73 -10.28 -2.25
N PHE A 97 1.53 -9.04 -2.68
CA PHE A 97 1.36 -7.88 -1.81
C PHE A 97 0.01 -7.19 -2.06
N PHE A 98 -0.44 -6.43 -1.05
CA PHE A 98 -1.78 -5.84 -0.96
C PHE A 98 -2.94 -6.84 -0.91
N HIS A 99 -4.17 -6.34 -0.84
CA HIS A 99 -5.37 -7.14 -0.62
C HIS A 99 -5.71 -8.04 -1.83
N ASN A 100 -5.40 -7.57 -3.04
CA ASN A 100 -5.69 -8.24 -4.30
C ASN A 100 -4.47 -8.99 -4.88
N GLY A 101 -3.31 -8.94 -4.21
CA GLY A 101 -2.11 -9.67 -4.64
C GLY A 101 -1.50 -9.18 -5.96
N GLU A 102 -1.85 -7.97 -6.44
CA GLU A 102 -1.42 -7.43 -7.74
C GLU A 102 0.10 -7.37 -7.88
N PHE A 103 0.80 -7.05 -6.80
CA PHE A 103 2.25 -6.93 -6.81
C PHE A 103 2.91 -8.22 -6.32
N HIS A 104 4.06 -8.56 -6.90
CA HIS A 104 4.76 -9.82 -6.61
C HIS A 104 6.16 -9.64 -5.99
N THR A 105 6.63 -8.39 -5.86
CA THR A 105 7.83 -8.08 -5.09
C THR A 105 7.54 -7.00 -4.06
N LEU A 106 8.25 -7.04 -2.92
CA LEU A 106 8.14 -6.01 -1.89
C LEU A 106 8.59 -4.65 -2.42
N ARG A 107 9.56 -4.66 -3.34
CA ARG A 107 10.08 -3.45 -3.97
C ARG A 107 9.02 -2.76 -4.83
N ASP A 108 8.27 -3.51 -5.65
CA ASP A 108 7.21 -2.93 -6.49
C ASP A 108 6.08 -2.34 -5.64
N ALA A 109 5.76 -2.98 -4.51
CA ALA A 109 4.79 -2.43 -3.57
C ALA A 109 5.21 -1.05 -3.04
N PHE A 110 6.50 -0.85 -2.74
CA PHE A 110 7.02 0.46 -2.32
C PHE A 110 7.17 1.46 -3.46
N ALA A 111 7.58 1.00 -4.64
CA ALA A 111 7.63 1.84 -5.83
C ALA A 111 6.24 2.40 -6.16
N PHE A 112 5.18 1.60 -5.98
CA PHE A 112 3.80 2.07 -6.10
C PHE A 112 3.51 3.24 -5.15
N TYR A 113 3.80 3.10 -3.84
CA TYR A 113 3.64 4.22 -2.90
C TYR A 113 4.43 5.47 -3.32
N ALA A 114 5.65 5.28 -3.82
CA ALA A 114 6.55 6.37 -4.16
C ALA A 114 6.10 7.18 -5.38
N SER A 115 5.49 6.53 -6.38
CA SER A 115 5.22 7.15 -7.68
C SER A 115 3.79 7.03 -8.20
N ARG A 116 2.83 6.46 -7.44
CA ARG A 116 1.42 6.33 -7.83
C ARG A 116 0.86 7.57 -8.54
N ASP A 117 1.08 8.74 -7.95
CA ASP A 117 0.52 10.01 -8.41
C ASP A 117 1.43 10.79 -9.36
N THR A 118 2.73 10.47 -9.40
CA THR A 118 3.69 11.11 -10.31
C THR A 118 3.84 10.37 -11.63
N ASP A 119 3.62 9.05 -11.64
CA ASP A 119 3.67 8.19 -12.81
C ASP A 119 2.51 7.20 -12.84
N PRO A 120 1.25 7.68 -12.88
CA PRO A 120 0.09 6.79 -12.88
C PRO A 120 0.04 5.88 -14.11
N GLY A 121 0.69 6.25 -15.22
CA GLY A 121 0.73 5.43 -16.43
C GLY A 121 1.63 4.20 -16.33
N HIS A 122 2.49 4.12 -15.31
CA HIS A 122 3.23 2.91 -14.98
C HIS A 122 2.37 1.90 -14.19
N TRP A 123 1.43 2.39 -13.38
CA TRP A 123 0.66 1.57 -12.43
C TRP A 123 -0.73 1.18 -12.93
N TYR A 124 -1.38 2.04 -13.71
CA TYR A 124 -2.76 1.83 -14.16
C TYR A 124 -2.82 1.64 -15.67
N PRO A 125 -3.80 0.88 -16.18
CA PRO A 125 -3.98 0.68 -17.61
C PRO A 125 -4.40 1.98 -18.32
N LYS A 126 -4.38 1.92 -19.65
CA LYS A 126 -4.91 2.98 -20.50
C LYS A 126 -6.31 2.65 -20.96
N ASN A 127 -7.18 3.65 -20.97
CA ASN A 127 -8.46 3.63 -21.66
C ASN A 127 -8.26 3.56 -23.18
N ALA A 128 -9.35 3.23 -23.89
CA ALA A 128 -9.34 3.15 -25.36
C ALA A 128 -8.99 4.49 -26.04
N ASP A 129 -9.24 5.62 -25.38
CA ASP A 129 -8.88 6.97 -25.86
C ASP A 129 -7.43 7.37 -25.53
N GLY A 130 -6.65 6.48 -24.91
CA GLY A 130 -5.26 6.69 -24.52
C GLY A 130 -5.07 7.41 -23.19
N THR A 131 -6.14 7.83 -22.50
CA THR A 131 -6.06 8.36 -21.14
C THR A 131 -5.71 7.26 -20.14
N ILE A 132 -5.07 7.61 -19.01
CA ILE A 132 -4.82 6.64 -17.94
C ILE A 132 -6.12 6.39 -17.17
N ASP A 133 -6.48 5.12 -16.99
CA ASP A 133 -7.61 4.70 -16.16
C ASP A 133 -7.19 4.71 -14.68
N LYS A 134 -6.97 5.90 -14.15
CA LYS A 134 -6.40 6.10 -12.81
C LYS A 134 -7.34 5.50 -11.75
N TYR A 135 -6.78 4.74 -10.80
CA TYR A 135 -7.53 4.08 -9.72
C TYR A 135 -8.59 3.09 -10.26
N ASP A 136 -8.20 2.29 -11.26
CA ASP A 136 -9.04 1.34 -12.01
C ASP A 136 -9.77 0.29 -11.15
N ASP A 137 -9.32 0.04 -9.92
CA ASP A 137 -9.99 -0.88 -8.97
C ASP A 137 -10.97 -0.19 -8.00
N LEU A 138 -11.17 1.13 -8.10
CA LEU A 138 -12.07 1.89 -7.21
C LEU A 138 -13.04 2.77 -8.01
N PRO A 139 -14.36 2.54 -7.90
CA PRO A 139 -15.36 3.40 -8.53
C PRO A 139 -15.17 4.87 -8.15
N LYS A 140 -15.30 5.76 -9.15
CA LYS A 140 -15.04 7.21 -9.01
C LYS A 140 -15.81 7.89 -7.89
N ALA A 141 -17.00 7.39 -7.57
CA ALA A 141 -17.82 7.88 -6.45
C ALA A 141 -17.11 7.80 -5.08
N TYR A 142 -16.12 6.91 -4.93
CA TYR A 142 -15.40 6.65 -3.68
C TYR A 142 -13.98 7.20 -3.67
N TRP A 143 -13.53 7.89 -4.72
CA TRP A 143 -12.23 8.57 -4.73
C TRP A 143 -12.03 9.59 -3.60
N PRO A 144 -13.06 10.29 -3.09
CA PRO A 144 -12.91 11.14 -1.91
C PRO A 144 -12.40 10.40 -0.66
N ASN A 145 -12.50 9.07 -0.61
CA ASN A 145 -12.02 8.25 0.50
C ASN A 145 -10.51 7.95 0.43
N LEU A 146 -9.84 8.26 -0.69
CA LEU A 146 -8.43 7.95 -0.88
C LEU A 146 -7.55 8.81 0.02
N ASN A 147 -6.55 8.17 0.62
CA ASN A 147 -5.54 8.84 1.43
C ASN A 147 -4.83 9.94 0.62
N GLN A 148 -4.82 11.15 1.16
CA GLN A 148 -4.18 12.33 0.56
C GLN A 148 -2.90 12.75 1.30
N ASP A 149 -2.54 12.06 2.39
CA ASP A 149 -1.34 12.35 3.15
C ASP A 149 -0.07 11.86 2.42
N PRO A 150 1.14 12.32 2.83
CA PRO A 150 2.38 11.75 2.32
C PRO A 150 2.37 10.21 2.45
N PRO A 151 2.89 9.46 1.46
CA PRO A 151 3.70 9.92 0.31
C PRO A 151 2.92 10.49 -0.89
N PHE A 152 1.59 10.55 -0.83
CA PHE A 152 0.74 10.95 -1.95
C PHE A 152 0.51 12.46 -2.06
N GLU A 153 0.51 13.15 -0.91
CA GLU A 153 0.20 14.58 -0.81
C GLU A 153 0.97 15.45 -1.81
N GLY A 154 0.25 16.32 -2.52
CA GLY A 154 0.84 17.35 -3.38
C GLY A 154 1.59 16.81 -4.60
N ARG A 155 1.43 15.53 -4.94
CA ARG A 155 2.05 14.90 -6.11
C ARG A 155 1.12 14.96 -7.32
N SER A 156 1.71 15.08 -8.50
CA SER A 156 0.97 15.17 -9.76
C SER A 156 1.78 14.53 -10.90
N PRO A 157 1.12 14.08 -11.99
CA PRO A 157 1.79 13.41 -13.09
C PRO A 157 2.97 14.22 -13.65
N GLY A 158 4.10 13.57 -13.88
CA GLY A 158 5.36 14.20 -14.33
C GLY A 158 6.18 14.87 -13.22
N GLY A 159 5.71 14.85 -11.97
CA GLY A 159 6.44 15.34 -10.80
C GLY A 159 7.54 14.40 -10.31
N LYS A 160 8.27 14.83 -9.26
CA LYS A 160 9.27 13.98 -8.59
C LYS A 160 8.56 13.00 -7.64
N PRO A 161 8.94 11.71 -7.62
CA PRO A 161 8.38 10.74 -6.69
C PRO A 161 8.70 11.11 -5.24
N ALA A 162 7.94 10.55 -4.29
CA ALA A 162 8.16 10.78 -2.86
C ALA A 162 9.48 10.18 -2.37
N LEU A 163 9.85 9.03 -2.94
CA LEU A 163 11.08 8.30 -2.66
C LEU A 163 11.84 8.04 -3.96
N THR A 164 13.16 8.08 -3.90
CA THR A 164 14.05 7.62 -4.98
C THR A 164 14.21 6.09 -4.93
N ASP A 165 14.75 5.50 -5.99
CA ASP A 165 15.03 4.06 -6.03
C ASP A 165 15.96 3.59 -4.92
N ALA A 166 17.02 4.34 -4.61
CA ALA A 166 17.92 4.01 -3.51
C ALA A 166 17.22 4.11 -2.15
N GLU A 167 16.35 5.10 -1.96
CA GLU A 167 15.55 5.23 -0.73
C GLU A 167 14.55 4.06 -0.59
N ILE A 168 13.97 3.58 -1.70
CA ILE A 168 13.12 2.37 -1.70
C ILE A 168 13.94 1.15 -1.30
N ASP A 169 15.13 0.97 -1.88
CA ASP A 169 16.00 -0.17 -1.57
C ASP A 169 16.40 -0.20 -0.09
N ASP A 170 16.66 0.97 0.50
CA ASP A 170 16.98 1.10 1.92
C ASP A 170 15.79 0.73 2.81
N ILE A 171 14.58 1.19 2.47
CA ILE A 171 13.37 0.78 3.21
C ILE A 171 13.14 -0.73 3.08
N VAL A 172 13.35 -1.31 1.89
CA VAL A 172 13.24 -2.77 1.69
C VAL A 172 14.24 -3.51 2.57
N ALA A 173 15.47 -3.03 2.70
CA ALA A 173 16.47 -3.59 3.60
C ALA A 173 16.02 -3.53 5.07
N PHE A 174 15.43 -2.42 5.51
CA PHE A 174 14.83 -2.32 6.85
C PHE A 174 13.72 -3.36 7.05
N LEU A 175 12.78 -3.49 6.11
CA LEU A 175 11.66 -4.42 6.24
C LEU A 175 12.08 -5.90 6.26
N GLN A 176 13.22 -6.24 5.65
CA GLN A 176 13.79 -7.59 5.76
C GLN A 176 14.17 -7.93 7.20
N THR A 177 14.54 -6.94 8.02
CA THR A 177 14.85 -7.13 9.45
C THR A 177 13.63 -7.52 10.28
N LEU A 178 12.42 -7.34 9.75
CA LEU A 178 11.16 -7.68 10.41
C LEU A 178 10.74 -9.15 10.19
N THR A 179 11.67 -9.97 9.68
CA THR A 179 11.46 -11.42 9.49
C THR A 179 11.83 -12.15 10.77
N ASP A 180 10.93 -12.98 11.29
CA ASP A 180 11.18 -13.75 12.50
C ASP A 180 12.33 -14.75 12.30
N ALA A 181 13.15 -14.92 13.33
CA ALA A 181 14.39 -15.68 13.24
C ALA A 181 14.18 -17.16 12.89
N ASP A 182 13.09 -17.77 13.35
CA ASP A 182 12.70 -19.15 13.03
C ASP A 182 12.33 -19.31 11.56
N GLN A 183 11.75 -18.28 10.94
CA GLN A 183 11.40 -18.28 9.52
C GLN A 183 12.63 -18.10 8.62
N VAL A 184 13.66 -17.41 9.10
CA VAL A 184 14.95 -17.29 8.38
C VAL A 184 15.68 -18.63 8.37
N ALA A 185 15.69 -19.36 9.49
CA ALA A 185 16.36 -20.65 9.62
C ALA A 185 15.68 -21.79 8.82
N ALA A 186 14.42 -21.61 8.41
CA ALA A 186 13.63 -22.59 7.65
C ALA A 186 13.74 -22.44 6.12
N LYS A 187 14.49 -21.44 5.63
CA LYS A 187 14.83 -21.25 4.20
C LYS A 187 16.11 -21.99 3.83
#